data_AF-A0A0M8XVV7-F1
#
_entry.id   AF-A0A0M8XVV7-F1
#
_cell.length_a   1.000
_cell.length_b   1.000
_cell.length_c   1.000
_cell.angle_alpha   90.00
_cell.angle_beta   90.00
_cell.angle_gamma   90.00
#
_symmetry.space_group_name_H-M   'P 1'
#
loop_
_entity.id
_entity.type
_entity.pdbx_description
1 polymer ?
#
loop_
_entity_poly.entity_id
_entity_poly.type
_entity_poly.pdbx_seq_one_letter_code
_entity_poly.pdbx_strand_id
1 'polypeptide(L)' 'MRGAAEYPTSDALYDALSEMLRVRPRNAGEAHRVIREADRLLTALDTHIKNGGPLPSPWRHGRGTW' A
#
# COMPACT_ATOMS: atom_id res chain seq x y z
N MET A 1 -8.82 -11.87 -10.37
CA MET A 1 -8.74 -10.44 -9.96
C MET A 1 -8.57 -10.40 -8.45
N ARG A 2 -7.34 -10.18 -7.94
CA ARG A 2 -7.12 -9.88 -6.51
C ARG A 2 -7.32 -8.37 -6.34
N GLY A 3 -8.52 -7.98 -5.90
CA GLY A 3 -8.92 -6.58 -5.72
C GLY A 3 -9.03 -6.20 -4.24
N ALA A 4 -9.45 -4.96 -3.97
CA ALA A 4 -9.65 -4.37 -2.64
C ALA A 4 -10.40 -5.24 -1.60
N ALA A 5 -11.09 -6.30 -2.04
CA ALA A 5 -11.69 -7.31 -1.17
C ALA A 5 -10.68 -8.10 -0.31
N GLU A 6 -9.41 -8.22 -0.71
CA GLU A 6 -8.37 -8.94 0.07
C GLU A 6 -7.78 -8.07 1.21
N TYR A 7 -7.94 -6.74 1.13
CA TYR A 7 -7.46 -5.79 2.12
C TYR A 7 -8.60 -4.84 2.52
N PRO A 8 -9.40 -5.19 3.53
CA PRO A 8 -10.65 -4.50 3.83
C PRO A 8 -10.46 -3.09 4.41
N THR A 9 -9.23 -2.72 4.81
CA THR A 9 -8.93 -1.45 5.46
C THR A 9 -7.70 -0.77 4.83
N SER A 10 -7.61 0.54 4.99
CA SER A 10 -6.43 1.31 4.61
C SER A 10 -5.17 0.90 5.39
N ASP A 11 -5.32 0.48 6.65
CA ASP A 11 -4.24 -0.09 7.45
C ASP A 11 -3.70 -1.38 6.81
N ALA A 12 -4.57 -2.30 6.38
CA ALA A 12 -4.15 -3.54 5.75
C ALA A 12 -3.46 -3.30 4.39
N LEU A 13 -3.94 -2.32 3.62
CA LEU A 13 -3.29 -1.89 2.37
C LEU A 13 -1.91 -1.26 2.63
N TYR A 14 -1.80 -0.43 3.67
CA TYR A 14 -0.54 0.18 4.08
C TYR A 14 0.49 -0.86 4.55
N ASP A 15 0.07 -1.81 5.38
CA ASP A 15 0.93 -2.87 5.88
C ASP A 15 1.44 -3.75 4.73
N ALA A 16 0.55 -4.17 3.83
CA ALA A 16 0.92 -4.96 2.67
C ALA A 16 1.89 -4.21 1.74
N LEU A 17 1.65 -2.93 1.48
CA LEU A 17 2.55 -2.09 0.70
C LEU A 17 3.92 -1.98 1.37
N SER A 18 3.93 -1.73 2.69
CA SER A 18 5.16 -1.59 3.46
C SER A 18 5.98 -2.88 3.47
N GLU A 19 5.33 -4.04 3.63
CA GLU A 19 5.98 -5.34 3.53
C GLU A 19 6.55 -5.59 2.13
N MET A 20 5.80 -5.25 1.08
CA MET A 20 6.28 -5.40 -0.29
C MET A 20 7.53 -4.53 -0.55
N LEU A 21 7.54 -3.29 -0.05
CA LEU A 21 8.69 -2.38 -0.17
C LEU A 21 9.89 -2.81 0.69
N ARG A 22 9.70 -3.64 1.70
CA ARG A 22 10.80 -4.23 2.51
C ARG A 22 11.51 -5.38 1.79
N VAL A 23 10.90 -5.99 0.79
CA VAL A 23 11.51 -7.10 0.04
C VAL A 23 12.86 -6.67 -0.55
N ARG A 24 13.86 -7.55 -0.43
CA ARG A 24 15.19 -7.38 -1.03
C ARG A 24 15.35 -8.34 -2.22
N PRO A 25 14.99 -7.93 -3.45
CA PRO A 25 15.07 -8.79 -4.62
C PRO A 25 16.52 -9.14 -4.96
N ARG A 26 16.74 -10.36 -5.44
CA ARG A 26 18.08 -10.86 -5.81
C ARG A 26 18.43 -10.65 -7.28
N ASN A 27 17.42 -10.39 -8.11
CA ASN A 27 17.58 -10.18 -9.54
C ASN A 27 16.53 -9.19 -10.08
N ALA A 28 16.74 -8.74 -11.31
CA ALA A 28 15.87 -7.76 -11.97
C ALA A 28 14.43 -8.27 -12.14
N GLY A 29 14.23 -9.56 -12.40
CA GLY A 29 12.89 -10.15 -12.54
C GLY A 29 12.09 -10.08 -11.23
N GLU A 30 12.72 -10.41 -10.11
CA GLU A 30 12.13 -10.24 -8.78
C GLU A 30 11.86 -8.78 -8.45
N ALA A 31 12.81 -7.88 -8.73
CA ALA A 31 12.61 -6.45 -8.52
C ALA A 31 11.41 -5.92 -9.31
N HIS A 32 11.26 -6.34 -10.57
CA HIS A 32 10.16 -5.92 -11.41
C HIS A 32 8.80 -6.46 -10.93
N ARG A 33 8.76 -7.64 -10.30
CA ARG A 33 7.55 -8.17 -9.66
C ARG A 33 7.21 -7.41 -8.39
N VAL A 34 8.19 -7.16 -7.52
CA VAL A 34 8.01 -6.40 -6.27
C VAL A 34 7.49 -5.00 -6.56
N ILE A 35 8.09 -4.28 -7.50
CA ILE A 35 7.66 -2.93 -7.87
C ILE A 35 6.23 -2.92 -8.43
N ARG A 36 5.90 -3.87 -9.32
CA ARG A 36 4.56 -3.97 -9.89
C ARG A 36 3.49 -4.24 -8.82
N GLU A 37 3.82 -5.07 -7.84
CA GLU A 37 2.90 -5.39 -6.75
C GLU A 37 2.76 -4.23 -5.75
N ALA A 38 3.86 -3.53 -5.45
CA ALA A 38 3.82 -2.31 -4.66
C ALA A 38 2.96 -1.21 -5.34
N ASP A 39 3.11 -1.01 -6.65
CA ASP A 39 2.31 -0.04 -7.42
C ASP A 39 0.81 -0.38 -7.39
N ARG A 40 0.47 -1.67 -7.50
CA ARG A 40 -0.91 -2.17 -7.37
C ARG A 40 -1.48 -1.86 -5.98
N LEU A 41 -0.73 -2.12 -4.92
CA LEU A 41 -1.15 -1.87 -3.54
C LEU A 41 -1.30 -0.36 -3.26
N LEU A 42 -0.39 0.46 -3.79
CA LEU A 42 -0.46 1.91 -3.69
C LEU A 42 -1.69 2.46 -4.42
N THR A 43 -1.97 2.00 -5.64
CA THR A 43 -3.18 2.38 -6.40
C THR A 43 -4.46 2.02 -5.64
N ALA A 44 -4.50 0.85 -5.01
CA ALA A 44 -5.64 0.43 -4.19
C ALA A 44 -5.81 1.31 -2.94
N LEU A 45 -4.71 1.66 -2.26
CA LEU A 45 -4.73 2.56 -1.11
C LEU A 45 -5.18 3.98 -1.49
N ASP A 46 -4.63 4.53 -2.56
CA ASP A 46 -5.01 5.84 -3.10
C ASP A 46 -6.49 5.88 -3.47
N THR A 47 -6.98 4.84 -4.16
CA THR A 47 -8.41 4.71 -4.50
C THR A 47 -9.29 4.63 -3.26
N HIS A 48 -8.89 3.85 -2.25
CA HIS A 48 -9.63 3.73 -1.00
C HIS A 48 -9.77 5.08 -0.29
N ILE A 49 -8.68 5.85 -0.20
CA ILE A 49 -8.66 7.17 0.44
C ILE A 49 -9.50 8.18 -0.38
N LYS A 50 -9.36 8.20 -1.71
CA LYS A 50 -10.14 9.09 -2.59
C LYS A 50 -11.64 8.82 -2.54
N ASN A 51 -12.04 7.58 -2.27
CA ASN A 51 -13.43 7.20 -2.07
C ASN A 51 -13.96 7.50 -0.65
N GLY A 52 -13.20 8.21 0.18
CA GLY A 52 -13.61 8.60 1.54
C GLY A 52 -13.27 7.57 2.62
N GLY A 53 -12.50 6.53 2.29
CA GLY A 53 -11.96 5.59 3.27
C GLY A 53 -10.99 6.29 4.23
N PRO A 54 -10.86 5.82 5.48
CA PRO A 54 -9.97 6.45 6.45
C PRO A 54 -8.50 6.38 6.01
N LEU A 55 -7.69 7.38 6.36
CA LEU A 55 -6.23 7.29 6.21
C LEU A 55 -5.67 6.15 7.08
N PRO A 56 -4.58 5.46 6.67
CA PRO A 56 -3.85 4.53 7.53
C PRO A 56 -3.43 5.16 8.86
N SER A 57 -3.44 4.38 9.94
CA SER A 57 -3.05 4.76 11.30
C SER A 57 -1.73 5.53 11.36
N PRO A 58 -0.67 5.12 10.66
CA PRO A 58 0.60 5.85 10.70
C PRO A 58 0.51 7.27 10.13
N TRP A 59 -0.43 7.52 9.22
CA TRP A 59 -0.61 8.84 8.59
C TRP A 59 -1.59 9.72 9.36
N ARG A 60 -2.51 9.14 10.16
CA ARG A 60 -3.47 9.90 10.98
C ARG A 60 -2.79 10.83 11.99
N HIS A 61 -1.62 10.43 12.49
CA HIS A 61 -0.83 11.20 13.45
C HIS A 61 0.02 12.31 12.79
N GLY A 62 0.03 12.38 11.45
CA GLY A 62 0.76 13.37 10.66
C GLY A 62 0.06 14.72 10.49
N ARG A 63 -1.11 14.95 11.12
CA ARG A 63 -1.71 16.30 11.21
C ARG A 63 -0.98 17.19 12.23
N GLY A 64 0.33 17.02 12.35
CA GLY A 64 1.21 17.89 13.09
C GLY A 64 1.40 19.18 12.31
N THR A 65 0.87 20.26 12.87
CA THR A 65 1.36 21.64 12.77
C THR A 65 2.67 21.80 11.97
N TRP A 66 2.56 22.31 10.75
CA TRP A 66 3.68 22.99 10.06
C TRP A 66 3.77 24.42 10.56
#